data_AF-A0A1Q3SIH7-F1
#
_entry.id   AF-A0A1Q3SIH7-F1
#
_cell.length_a   1.000
_cell.length_b   1.000
_cell.length_c   1.000
_cell.angle_alpha   90.00
_cell.angle_beta   90.00
_cell.angle_gamma   90.00
#
_symmetry.space_group_name_H-M   'P 1'
#
loop_
_entity.id
_entity.type
_entity.pdbx_description
1 polymer ?
#
loop_
_entity_poly.entity_id
_entity_poly.type
_entity_poly.pdbx_seq_one_letter_code
_entity_poly.pdbx_strand_id
1 'polypeptide(L)' 'MSTFVAISLVFTLLAGGFWLWMAWDLGGNNQLSSKQKTYWILILLFFNVFGAIFYYANEYRKR' A
#
# COMPACT_ATOMS: atom_id res chain seq x y z
N MET A 1 -12.21 21.53 -16.23
CA MET A 1 -11.28 21.02 -15.20
C MET A 1 -9.90 21.54 -15.52
N SER A 2 -9.17 22.12 -14.56
CA SER A 2 -7.81 22.58 -14.86
C SER A 2 -6.88 21.38 -15.07
N THR A 3 -5.84 21.56 -15.88
CA THR A 3 -4.79 20.55 -16.10
C THR A 3 -4.18 20.08 -14.79
N PHE A 4 -3.99 20.99 -13.82
CA PHE A 4 -3.55 20.68 -12.47
C PHE A 4 -4.48 19.66 -11.78
N VAL A 5 -5.80 19.90 -11.79
CA VAL A 5 -6.77 18.99 -11.17
C VAL A 5 -6.77 17.61 -11.86
N ALA A 6 -6.65 17.57 -13.19
CA ALA A 6 -6.55 16.30 -13.91
C ALA A 6 -5.29 15.50 -13.51
N ILE A 7 -4.14 16.16 -13.44
CA ILE A 7 -2.87 15.53 -13.02
C ILE A 7 -2.97 15.02 -11.57
N SER A 8 -3.48 15.84 -10.65
CA SER A 8 -3.67 15.45 -9.25
C SER A 8 -4.59 14.23 -9.10
N LEU A 9 -5.66 14.16 -9.91
CA LEU A 9 -6.57 13.02 -9.90
C LEU A 9 -5.87 11.73 -10.35
N VAL A 10 -5.09 11.79 -11.43
CA VAL A 10 -4.34 10.62 -11.93
C VAL A 10 -3.37 10.11 -10.86
N PHE A 11 -2.58 10.98 -10.24
CA PHE A 11 -1.66 10.57 -9.17
C PHE A 11 -2.38 9.99 -7.96
N THR A 12 -3.54 10.55 -7.59
CA THR A 12 -4.34 10.04 -6.47
C THR A 12 -4.86 8.63 -6.77
N LEU A 13 -5.34 8.38 -7.98
CA LEU A 13 -5.82 7.06 -8.40
C LEU A 13 -4.69 6.03 -8.44
N LEU A 14 -3.51 6.41 -8.94
CA LEU A 14 -2.33 5.54 -8.96
C LEU A 14 -1.85 5.21 -7.54
N ALA A 15 -1.75 6.21 -6.66
CA ALA A 15 -1.35 6.03 -5.27
C ALA A 15 -2.36 5.17 -4.50
N GLY A 16 -3.67 5.42 -4.68
CA GLY A 16 -4.75 4.66 -4.07
C GLY A 16 -4.79 3.22 -4.60
N GLY A 17 -4.65 3.01 -5.90
CA GLY A 17 -4.58 1.70 -6.52
C GLY A 17 -3.38 0.90 -6.01
N PHE A 18 -2.21 1.52 -5.92
CA PHE A 18 -1.02 0.91 -5.33
C PHE A 18 -1.21 0.53 -3.86
N TRP A 19 -1.80 1.43 -3.06
CA TRP A 19 -2.10 1.16 -1.65
C TRP A 19 -3.07 -0.03 -1.48
N LEU A 20 -4.16 -0.05 -2.24
CA LEU A 20 -5.13 -1.16 -2.24
C LEU A 20 -4.48 -2.47 -2.67
N TRP A 21 -3.61 -2.44 -3.68
CA TRP A 21 -2.90 -3.63 -4.13
C TRP A 21 -1.99 -4.21 -3.05
N MET A 22 -1.24 -3.37 -2.33
CA MET A 22 -0.41 -3.83 -1.22
C MET A 22 -1.24 -4.34 -0.04
N ALA A 23 -2.39 -3.73 0.24
CA ALA A 23 -3.32 -4.23 1.26
C ALA A 23 -3.89 -5.61 0.89
N TRP A 24 -4.24 -5.83 -0.38
CA TRP A 24 -4.66 -7.13 -0.89
C TRP A 24 -3.58 -8.19 -0.74
N ASP A 25 -2.34 -7.87 -1.14
CA ASP A 25 -1.21 -8.77 -1.01
C ASP A 25 -0.93 -9.17 0.45
N LEU A 26 -1.02 -8.22 1.38
CA LEU A 26 -0.85 -8.49 2.81
C LEU A 26 -1.83 -9.56 3.33
N GLY A 27 -3.07 -9.53 2.87
CA GLY A 27 -4.08 -10.55 3.18
C GLY A 27 -3.61 -11.95 2.78
N GLY A 28 -3.08 -12.08 1.56
CA GLY A 28 -2.59 -13.34 0.98
C GLY A 28 -1.18 -13.76 1.39
N ASN A 29 -0.44 -12.93 2.15
CA ASN A 29 0.95 -13.22 2.48
C ASN A 29 1.10 -14.31 3.56
N ASN A 30 1.24 -15.57 3.17
CA ASN A 30 1.37 -16.70 4.09
C ASN A 30 2.75 -16.82 4.76
N GLN A 31 3.74 -16.02 4.37
CA GLN A 31 5.06 -16.01 5.00
C GLN A 31 5.08 -15.17 6.30
N LEU A 32 4.09 -14.30 6.49
CA LEU A 32 3.96 -13.47 7.69
C LEU A 32 3.16 -14.17 8.78
N SER A 33 3.70 -14.16 10.00
CA SER A 33 2.93 -14.54 11.19
C SER A 33 1.75 -13.57 11.43
N SER A 34 0.73 -14.02 12.16
CA SER A 34 -0.44 -13.19 12.50
C SER A 34 -0.07 -11.87 13.20
N LYS A 35 0.97 -11.90 14.04
CA LYS A 35 1.48 -10.70 14.72
C LYS A 35 2.11 -9.71 13.72
N GLN A 36 2.93 -10.20 12.79
CA GLN A 36 3.52 -9.34 11.75
C GLN A 36 2.45 -8.77 10.83
N LYS A 37 1.45 -9.57 10.43
CA LYS A 37 0.32 -9.07 9.64
C LYS A 37 -0.42 -7.93 10.35
N THR A 38 -0.64 -8.06 11.66
CA THR A 38 -1.29 -7.01 12.46
C THR A 38 -0.50 -5.70 12.42
N TYR A 39 0.83 -5.74 12.59
CA TYR A 39 1.66 -4.53 12.47
C TYR A 39 1.61 -3.92 11.07
N TRP A 40 1.65 -4.76 10.03
CA TRP A 40 1.55 -4.27 8.66
C TRP A 40 0.19 -3.65 8.34
N ILE A 41 -0.91 -4.19 8.88
CA ILE A 41 -2.24 -3.58 8.78
C ILE A 41 -2.24 -2.20 9.43
N LEU A 42 -1.68 -2.07 10.64
CA LEU A 42 -1.58 -0.78 11.33
C LEU A 42 -0.74 0.22 10.52
N ILE A 43 0.39 -0.21 9.97
CA ILE A 43 1.24 0.63 9.13
C ILE A 43 0.49 1.09 7.88
N LEU A 44 -0.20 0.20 7.15
CA LEU A 44 -0.98 0.55 5.97
C LEU A 44 -2.11 1.51 6.27
N LEU A 45 -2.78 1.35 7.41
CA LEU A 45 -3.91 2.19 7.82
C LEU A 45 -3.47 3.61 8.20
N PHE A 46 -2.43 3.74 9.02
CA PHE A 46 -2.00 5.05 9.53
C PHE A 46 -1.05 5.79 8.59
N PHE A 47 -0.21 5.07 7.83
CA PHE A 47 0.77 5.66 6.92
C PHE A 47 0.33 5.64 5.44
N ASN A 48 -0.84 5.07 5.13
CA ASN A 48 -1.43 5.05 3.78
C ASN A 48 -0.41 4.60 2.71
N VAL A 49 -0.24 5.38 1.64
CA VAL A 49 0.66 5.08 0.53
C VAL A 49 2.12 4.92 0.99
N PHE A 50 2.58 5.64 2.02
CA PHE A 50 3.93 5.48 2.56
C PHE A 50 4.09 4.13 3.26
N GLY A 51 3.06 3.69 3.99
CA GLY A 51 3.00 2.34 4.55
C GLY A 51 3.03 1.27 3.47
N ALA A 52 2.33 1.49 2.35
CA ALA A 52 2.36 0.58 1.19
C ALA A 52 3.73 0.52 0.52
N ILE A 53 4.43 1.66 0.37
CA ILE A 53 5.81 1.69 -0.16
C ILE A 53 6.75 0.92 0.77
N PHE A 54 6.61 1.11 2.07
CA PHE A 54 7.42 0.42 3.06
C PHE A 54 7.16 -1.11 3.06
N TYR A 55 5.90 -1.52 2.99
CA TYR A 55 5.51 -2.92 2.83
C TYR A 55 6.07 -3.52 1.54
N TYR A 56 5.96 -2.78 0.42
CA TYR A 56 6.47 -3.22 -0.86
C TYR A 56 7.97 -3.53 -0.80
N ALA A 57 8.76 -2.61 -0.23
CA ALA A 57 10.20 -2.76 -0.13
C ALA A 57 10.63 -3.89 0.80
N ASN A 58 9.88 -4.16 1.86
CA ASN A 58 10.27 -5.11 2.90
C ASN A 58 9.74 -6.53 2.70
N GLU A 59 8.53 -6.66 2.17
CA GLU A 59 7.80 -7.93 2.07
C GLU A 59 7.48 -8.30 0.63
N TYR A 60 6.94 -7.36 -0.15
CA TYR A 60 6.46 -7.68 -1.51
C TYR A 60 7.61 -8.00 -2.46
N ARG A 61 8.59 -7.10 -2.58
CA ARG A 61 9.69 -7.18 -3.56
C ARG A 61 10.64 -8.36 -3.31
N LYS A 62 10.67 -8.91 -2.10
CA LYS A 62 11.61 -9.97 -1.70
C LYS A 62 11.08 -11.38 -1.94
N ARG A 63 9.83 -11.50 -2.39
CA ARG A 63 9.18 -12.77 -2.76
C ARG A 63 9.18 -12.90 -4.29
#